data_AF-A0A954WXT4-F1
#
_entry.id   AF-A0A954WXT4-F1
#
_cell.length_a   1.000
_cell.length_b   1.000
_cell.length_c   1.000
_cell.angle_alpha   90.00
_cell.angle_beta   90.00
_cell.angle_gamma   90.00
#
_symmetry.space_group_name_H-M   'P 1'
#
loop_
_entity.id
_entity.type
_entity.pdbx_description
1 polymer ?
#
loop_
_entity_poly.entity_id
_entity_poly.type
_entity_poly.pdbx_seq_one_letter_code
_entity_poly.pdbx_strand_id
1 'polypeptide(L)'
;PANTAPCGFAIVFSKIHRSKPQNRLSTLAESADQFSAEIRRFMVGCQAELVSLRYRAMLREPTNPPAFILLERSGANAICFRRYFSNCPIVETRSWVDCGAELDNRPGSVAGISVQRSEWAAVAARIANLRIERRNVAVVGLVDRNDFRSSTSGAVQLLYEFGCGFVAESPFDIPYAARFVTRHLAQQPQRTATIRERIWQDMPWRSADFNSLQ
;
A
#
# COMPACT_ATOMS: atom_id res chain seq x y z
N PRO A 1 23.58 -12.33 13.57
CA PRO A 1 23.52 -10.89 13.89
C PRO A 1 22.08 -10.43 14.16
N ALA A 2 21.80 -10.09 15.42
CA ALA A 2 20.47 -9.77 15.93
C ALA A 2 19.96 -8.45 15.33
N ASN A 3 18.77 -8.50 14.73
CA ASN A 3 18.11 -7.35 14.11
C ASN A 3 17.20 -6.68 15.16
N THR A 4 17.72 -5.66 15.84
CA THR A 4 16.95 -4.83 16.77
C THR A 4 16.07 -3.87 15.99
N ALA A 5 14.79 -4.22 15.82
CA ALA A 5 13.77 -3.28 15.37
C ALA A 5 13.52 -2.22 16.46
N PRO A 6 13.23 -0.95 16.11
CA PRO A 6 12.97 0.09 17.10
C PRO A 6 11.58 -0.09 17.73
N CYS A 7 11.54 -0.65 18.94
CA CYS A 7 10.34 -0.84 19.78
C CYS A 7 9.76 0.45 20.39
N GLY A 8 9.86 1.60 19.70
CA GLY A 8 9.45 2.91 20.26
C GLY A 8 7.93 3.17 20.28
N PHE A 9 7.15 2.49 19.43
CA PHE A 9 5.75 2.87 19.19
C PHE A 9 4.77 2.41 20.28
N ALA A 10 5.12 1.39 21.09
CA ALA A 10 4.19 0.78 22.04
C ALA A 10 3.98 1.61 23.34
N ILE A 11 4.90 2.52 23.67
CA ILE A 11 4.90 3.20 24.98
C ILE A 11 3.98 4.44 24.99
N VAL A 12 3.68 5.03 23.83
CA VAL A 12 2.90 6.29 23.78
C VAL A 12 1.40 6.04 24.02
N PHE A 13 0.86 4.89 23.58
CA PHE A 13 -0.57 4.59 23.73
C PHE A 13 -0.99 4.25 25.18
N SER A 14 -0.08 3.76 26.03
CA SER A 14 -0.44 3.31 27.39
C SER A 14 -0.61 4.45 28.41
N LYS A 15 -0.15 5.67 28.13
CA LYS A 15 -0.23 6.80 29.07
C LYS A 15 -1.52 7.61 29.00
N ILE A 16 -2.27 7.55 27.89
CA ILE A 16 -3.46 8.40 27.67
C ILE A 16 -4.68 7.94 28.49
N HIS A 17 -4.71 6.70 28.99
CA HIS A 17 -5.89 6.12 29.63
C HIS A 17 -6.07 6.40 31.14
N ARG A 18 -5.22 7.21 31.81
CA ARG A 18 -5.27 7.40 33.29
C ARG A 18 -5.54 8.83 33.80
N SER A 19 -5.97 9.80 32.99
CA SER A 19 -6.25 11.16 33.47
C SER A 19 -7.76 11.45 33.69
N LYS A 20 -8.06 12.02 34.87
CA LYS A 20 -9.38 12.47 35.33
C LYS A 20 -10.02 13.49 34.37
N PRO A 21 -11.36 13.56 34.28
CA PRO A 21 -12.07 14.15 33.13
C PRO A 21 -12.13 15.69 33.06
N GLN A 22 -11.60 16.45 34.01
CA GLN A 22 -11.86 17.90 34.09
C GLN A 22 -10.86 18.82 33.36
N ASN A 23 -9.80 18.29 32.72
CA ASN A 23 -8.77 19.11 32.07
C ASN A 23 -8.40 18.66 30.64
N ARG A 24 -9.36 18.05 29.90
CA ARG A 24 -9.03 17.28 28.69
C ARG A 24 -8.76 18.08 27.42
N LEU A 25 -9.32 19.28 27.26
CA LEU A 25 -9.28 19.98 25.96
C LEU A 25 -7.93 20.64 25.66
N SER A 26 -7.25 21.24 26.64
CA SER A 26 -5.90 21.81 26.45
C SER A 26 -4.83 20.72 26.30
N THR A 27 -4.92 19.64 27.08
CA THR A 27 -3.96 18.52 27.00
C THR A 27 -4.05 17.71 25.69
N LEU A 28 -5.21 17.67 25.03
CA LEU A 28 -5.37 16.96 23.76
C LEU A 28 -4.72 17.73 22.59
N ALA A 29 -4.80 19.06 22.59
CA ALA A 29 -4.14 19.90 21.59
C ALA A 29 -2.61 19.86 21.75
N GLU A 30 -2.11 20.02 22.98
CA GLU A 30 -0.66 19.91 23.28
C GLU A 30 -0.11 18.51 22.97
N SER A 31 -0.91 17.46 23.19
CA SER A 31 -0.57 16.08 22.82
C SER A 31 -0.54 15.87 21.31
N ALA A 32 -1.41 16.52 20.54
CA ALA A 32 -1.45 16.40 19.09
C ALA A 32 -0.25 17.11 18.44
N ASP A 33 0.13 18.28 18.96
CA ASP A 33 1.28 19.03 18.47
C ASP A 33 2.61 18.35 18.79
N GLN A 34 2.76 17.79 20.00
CA GLN A 34 3.93 16.98 20.35
C GLN A 34 4.01 15.70 19.50
N PHE A 35 2.90 15.01 19.26
CA PHE A 35 2.84 13.83 18.40
C PHE A 35 3.19 14.17 16.94
N SER A 36 2.67 15.28 16.42
CA SER A 36 3.01 15.77 15.08
C SER A 36 4.50 16.13 14.97
N ALA A 37 5.10 16.73 16.00
CA ALA A 37 6.52 17.06 16.03
C ALA A 37 7.42 15.83 16.11
N GLU A 38 7.02 14.80 16.86
CA GLU A 38 7.74 13.54 16.99
C GLU A 38 7.72 12.74 15.67
N ILE A 39 6.55 12.68 15.01
CA ILE A 39 6.42 12.10 13.66
C ILE A 39 7.35 12.83 12.67
N ARG A 40 7.37 14.17 12.68
CA ARG A 40 8.23 14.95 11.78
C ARG A 40 9.72 14.68 12.01
N ARG A 41 10.18 14.60 13.26
CA ARG A 41 11.58 14.28 13.59
C ARG A 41 11.98 12.87 13.13
N PHE A 42 11.09 11.90 13.32
CA PHE A 42 11.30 10.53 12.82
C PHE A 42 11.42 10.50 11.29
N MET A 43 10.54 11.21 10.58
CA MET A 43 10.58 11.27 9.11
C MET A 43 11.86 11.90 8.55
N VAL A 44 12.46 12.88 9.23
CA VAL A 44 13.71 13.54 8.77
C VAL A 44 14.92 12.61 8.89
N GLY A 45 14.98 11.78 9.94
CA GLY A 45 16.07 10.81 10.13
C GLY A 45 16.09 9.69 9.08
N CYS A 46 14.92 9.25 8.61
CA CYS A 46 14.82 8.18 7.63
C CYS A 46 15.24 8.59 6.20
N GLN A 47 15.30 9.88 5.87
CA GLN A 47 15.45 10.33 4.48
C GLN A 47 16.78 9.92 3.82
N ALA A 48 17.91 9.88 4.53
CA ALA A 48 19.20 9.58 3.93
C ALA A 48 19.38 8.09 3.58
N GLU A 49 18.98 7.17 4.48
CA GLU A 49 19.00 5.73 4.21
C GLU A 49 17.99 5.32 3.14
N LEU A 50 16.81 5.96 3.14
CA LEU A 50 15.78 5.72 2.13
C LEU A 50 16.24 6.07 0.72
N VAL A 51 17.10 7.08 0.54
CA VAL A 51 17.64 7.44 -0.78
C VAL A 51 18.56 6.34 -1.34
N SER A 52 19.41 5.73 -0.51
CA SER A 52 20.31 4.65 -0.92
C SER A 52 19.57 3.35 -1.23
N LEU A 53 18.60 2.97 -0.39
CA LEU A 53 17.69 1.84 -0.65
C LEU A 53 16.88 2.05 -1.94
N ARG A 54 16.42 3.28 -2.17
CA ARG A 54 15.68 3.66 -3.38
C ARG A 54 16.50 3.55 -4.65
N TYR A 55 17.79 3.91 -4.62
CA TYR A 55 18.67 3.74 -5.78
C TYR A 55 18.88 2.26 -6.09
N ARG A 56 19.04 1.40 -5.08
CA ARG A 56 19.13 -0.06 -5.26
C ARG A 56 17.82 -0.68 -5.76
N ALA A 57 16.68 -0.18 -5.33
CA ALA A 57 15.37 -0.63 -5.81
C ALA A 57 15.11 -0.20 -7.26
N MET A 58 15.52 1.02 -7.65
CA MET A 58 15.40 1.49 -9.04
C MET A 58 16.29 0.72 -10.02
N LEU A 59 17.41 0.17 -9.55
CA LEU A 59 18.31 -0.65 -10.37
C LEU A 59 17.89 -2.13 -10.44
N ARG A 60 16.94 -2.57 -9.62
CA ARG A 60 16.37 -3.91 -9.77
C ARG A 60 15.37 -3.88 -10.90
N GLU A 61 15.69 -4.63 -11.93
CA GLU A 61 14.76 -4.95 -12.98
C GLU A 61 13.49 -5.56 -12.37
N PRO A 62 12.29 -4.98 -12.59
CA PRO A 62 11.07 -5.52 -12.02
C PRO A 62 10.84 -6.94 -12.53
N THR A 63 10.79 -7.90 -11.63
CA THR A 63 10.62 -9.31 -12.00
C THR A 63 9.22 -9.58 -12.53
N ASN A 64 8.23 -8.80 -12.09
CA ASN A 64 6.82 -9.01 -12.39
C ASN A 64 6.15 -7.72 -12.88
N PRO A 65 5.12 -7.82 -13.75
CA PRO A 65 4.35 -6.66 -14.18
C PRO A 65 3.54 -6.05 -13.02
N PRO A 66 3.21 -4.74 -13.08
CA PRO A 66 2.32 -4.09 -12.14
C PRO A 66 0.99 -4.83 -12.00
N ALA A 67 0.46 -4.87 -10.78
CA ALA A 67 -0.77 -5.58 -10.45
C ALA A 67 -1.59 -4.81 -9.41
N PHE A 68 -2.81 -5.30 -9.14
CA PHE A 68 -3.56 -4.89 -7.96
C PHE A 68 -3.25 -5.83 -6.80
N ILE A 69 -2.55 -5.33 -5.78
CA ILE A 69 -2.17 -6.09 -4.59
C ILE A 69 -3.22 -5.83 -3.51
N LEU A 70 -4.02 -6.84 -3.19
CA LEU A 70 -5.13 -6.71 -2.26
C LEU A 70 -4.74 -7.32 -0.91
N LEU A 71 -4.60 -6.46 0.11
CA LEU A 71 -4.41 -6.85 1.49
C LEU A 71 -5.76 -7.00 2.19
N GLU A 72 -6.23 -8.24 2.31
CA GLU A 72 -7.45 -8.57 3.05
C GLU A 72 -7.38 -9.95 3.70
N ARG A 73 -8.21 -10.18 4.72
CA ARG A 73 -8.25 -11.48 5.42
C ARG A 73 -9.34 -12.41 4.88
N SER A 74 -10.49 -11.88 4.46
CA SER A 74 -11.69 -12.67 4.16
C SER A 74 -11.80 -13.14 2.70
N GLY A 75 -11.09 -12.50 1.76
CA GLY A 75 -11.23 -12.77 0.32
C GLY A 75 -12.50 -12.21 -0.31
N ALA A 76 -13.37 -11.56 0.47
CA ALA A 76 -14.65 -11.05 -0.01
C ALA A 76 -14.46 -9.92 -1.03
N ASN A 77 -13.50 -9.02 -0.79
CA ASN A 77 -13.22 -7.93 -1.71
C ASN A 77 -12.62 -8.46 -3.01
N ALA A 78 -11.76 -9.48 -2.97
CA ALA A 78 -11.14 -10.09 -4.13
C ALA A 78 -12.19 -10.66 -5.06
N ILE A 79 -13.20 -11.36 -4.53
CA ILE A 79 -14.34 -11.87 -5.31
C ILE A 79 -15.07 -10.73 -6.00
N CYS A 80 -15.35 -9.63 -5.29
CA CYS A 80 -16.02 -8.48 -5.87
C CYS A 80 -15.16 -7.81 -6.96
N PHE A 81 -13.88 -7.58 -6.71
CA PHE A 81 -12.96 -6.97 -7.67
C PHE A 81 -12.80 -7.83 -8.93
N ARG A 82 -12.74 -9.16 -8.82
CA ARG A 82 -12.70 -10.08 -9.98
C ARG A 82 -13.90 -9.93 -10.92
N ARG A 83 -15.05 -9.45 -10.43
CA ARG A 83 -16.23 -9.19 -11.29
C ARG A 83 -16.04 -7.95 -12.16
N TYR A 84 -15.18 -7.02 -11.75
CA TYR A 84 -14.93 -5.76 -12.43
C TYR A 84 -13.58 -5.70 -13.15
N PHE A 85 -12.65 -6.60 -12.82
CA PHE A 85 -11.38 -6.78 -13.51
C PHE A 85 -11.44 -7.97 -14.47
N SER A 86 -11.39 -7.72 -15.78
CA SER A 86 -11.18 -8.76 -16.79
C SER A 86 -9.71 -9.02 -17.08
N ASN A 87 -8.88 -7.96 -17.09
CA ASN A 87 -7.51 -8.02 -17.62
C ASN A 87 -6.43 -7.55 -16.62
N CYS A 88 -6.80 -7.28 -15.37
CA CYS A 88 -5.86 -6.84 -14.34
C CYS A 88 -5.52 -8.01 -13.41
N PRO A 89 -4.23 -8.39 -13.25
CA PRO A 89 -3.86 -9.38 -12.26
C PRO A 89 -4.16 -8.85 -10.85
N ILE A 90 -4.81 -9.69 -10.04
CA ILE A 90 -5.07 -9.44 -8.63
C ILE A 90 -4.20 -10.40 -7.82
N VAL A 91 -3.41 -9.87 -6.90
CA VAL A 91 -2.60 -10.65 -5.96
C VAL A 91 -3.16 -10.45 -4.56
N GLU A 92 -3.67 -11.51 -3.96
CA GLU A 92 -4.20 -11.47 -2.60
C GLU A 92 -3.09 -11.69 -1.57
N THR A 93 -3.05 -10.85 -0.55
CA THR A 93 -2.13 -10.95 0.57
C THR A 93 -2.90 -10.84 1.88
N ARG A 94 -2.41 -11.50 2.94
CA ARG A 94 -3.06 -11.52 4.27
C ARG A 94 -2.29 -10.77 5.34
N SER A 95 -1.08 -10.33 5.02
CA SER A 95 -0.21 -9.60 5.93
C SER A 95 0.44 -8.40 5.23
N TRP A 96 0.78 -7.38 6.02
CA TRP A 96 1.50 -6.21 5.52
C TRP A 96 2.89 -6.55 5.00
N VAL A 97 3.52 -7.60 5.55
CA VAL A 97 4.85 -8.07 5.11
C VAL A 97 4.75 -8.62 3.69
N ASP A 98 3.77 -9.49 3.44
CA ASP A 98 3.56 -10.07 2.10
C ASP A 98 3.13 -9.00 1.10
N CYS A 99 2.26 -8.07 1.51
CA CYS A 99 1.87 -6.92 0.70
C CYS A 99 3.09 -6.08 0.30
N GLY A 100 3.97 -5.78 1.26
CA GLY A 100 5.23 -5.05 0.99
C GLY A 100 6.13 -5.80 0.01
N ALA A 101 6.31 -7.12 0.20
CA ALA A 101 7.12 -7.94 -0.69
C ALA A 101 6.58 -7.97 -2.13
N GLU A 102 5.25 -8.09 -2.31
CA GLU A 102 4.64 -8.02 -3.63
C GLU A 102 4.78 -6.65 -4.28
N LEU A 103 4.64 -5.57 -3.51
CA LEU A 103 4.84 -4.21 -4.01
C LEU A 103 6.31 -3.96 -4.42
N ASP A 104 7.27 -4.55 -3.72
CA ASP A 104 8.69 -4.47 -4.05
C ASP A 104 9.02 -5.26 -5.34
N ASN A 105 8.35 -6.39 -5.55
CA ASN A 105 8.50 -7.22 -6.75
C ASN A 105 7.75 -6.65 -7.97
N ARG A 106 6.78 -5.75 -7.77
CA ARG A 106 5.87 -5.21 -8.79
C ARG A 106 5.75 -3.68 -8.66
N PRO A 107 6.81 -2.91 -8.96
CA PRO A 107 6.76 -1.45 -8.89
C PRO A 107 5.66 -0.88 -9.79
N GLY A 108 5.01 0.19 -9.35
CA GLY A 108 3.86 0.80 -10.04
C GLY A 108 2.52 0.10 -9.77
N SER A 109 2.51 -0.94 -8.93
CA SER A 109 1.28 -1.59 -8.49
C SER A 109 0.41 -0.70 -7.61
N VAL A 110 -0.87 -1.06 -7.52
CA VAL A 110 -1.83 -0.43 -6.62
C VAL A 110 -2.09 -1.35 -5.44
N ALA A 111 -2.06 -0.81 -4.22
CA ALA A 111 -2.41 -1.54 -3.01
C ALA A 111 -3.88 -1.29 -2.64
N GLY A 112 -4.70 -2.34 -2.56
CA GLY A 112 -6.02 -2.31 -1.94
C GLY A 112 -5.93 -2.78 -0.50
N ILE A 113 -6.38 -1.99 0.47
CA ILE A 113 -6.18 -2.27 1.89
C ILE A 113 -7.52 -2.31 2.58
N SER A 114 -7.91 -3.47 3.10
CA SER A 114 -9.10 -3.59 3.96
C SER A 114 -8.85 -2.90 5.29
N VAL A 115 -9.77 -2.01 5.68
CA VAL A 115 -9.69 -1.20 6.89
C VAL A 115 -10.89 -1.51 7.78
N GLN A 116 -10.60 -1.95 9.00
CA GLN A 116 -11.60 -2.15 10.05
C GLN A 116 -11.59 -0.97 11.01
N ARG A 117 -12.75 -0.62 11.60
CA ARG A 117 -12.91 0.47 12.58
C ARG A 117 -11.86 0.53 13.69
N SER A 118 -11.51 -0.62 14.24
CA SER A 118 -10.51 -0.72 15.32
C SER A 118 -9.08 -0.38 14.88
N GLU A 119 -8.78 -0.40 13.58
CA GLU A 119 -7.42 -0.33 13.04
C GLU A 119 -7.12 0.96 12.25
N TRP A 120 -8.04 1.92 12.16
CA TRP A 120 -7.91 3.09 11.26
C TRP A 120 -6.60 3.86 11.43
N ALA A 121 -6.27 4.26 12.66
CA ALA A 121 -5.05 5.03 12.94
C ALA A 121 -3.78 4.24 12.61
N ALA A 122 -3.78 2.94 12.91
CA ALA A 122 -2.65 2.06 12.62
C ALA A 122 -2.48 1.85 11.11
N VAL A 123 -3.59 1.67 10.38
CA VAL A 123 -3.58 1.54 8.92
C VAL A 123 -3.16 2.85 8.26
N ALA A 124 -3.69 3.99 8.68
CA ALA A 124 -3.29 5.31 8.18
C ALA A 124 -1.79 5.55 8.35
N ALA A 125 -1.23 5.28 9.54
CA ALA A 125 0.22 5.40 9.77
C ALA A 125 1.04 4.48 8.85
N ARG A 126 0.58 3.24 8.62
CA ARG A 126 1.24 2.32 7.68
C ARG A 126 1.17 2.81 6.23
N ILE A 127 0.06 3.41 5.82
CA ILE A 127 -0.10 3.99 4.47
C ILE A 127 0.85 5.17 4.28
N ALA A 128 1.00 6.04 5.28
CA ALA A 128 1.98 7.13 5.21
C ALA A 128 3.41 6.59 5.06
N ASN A 129 3.80 5.58 5.85
CA ASN A 129 5.10 4.93 5.71
C ASN A 129 5.27 4.30 4.33
N LEU A 130 4.24 3.62 3.82
CA LEU A 130 4.23 3.03 2.48
C LEU A 130 4.51 4.08 1.41
N ARG A 131 3.91 5.28 1.51
CA ARG A 131 4.13 6.38 0.56
C ARG A 131 5.53 6.98 0.64
N ILE A 132 6.11 7.05 1.83
CA ILE A 132 7.48 7.52 2.05
C ILE A 132 8.48 6.54 1.41
N GLU A 133 8.29 5.24 1.66
CA GLU A 133 9.14 4.18 1.13
C GLU A 133 8.96 3.97 -0.37
N ARG A 134 7.73 4.08 -0.88
CA ARG A 134 7.33 3.71 -2.25
C ARG A 134 6.52 4.81 -2.91
N ARG A 135 7.20 5.81 -3.49
CA ARG A 135 6.55 6.99 -4.10
C ARG A 135 5.55 6.67 -5.22
N ASN A 136 5.73 5.55 -5.93
CA ASN A 136 4.93 5.19 -7.11
C ASN A 136 3.79 4.20 -6.81
N VAL A 137 3.54 3.90 -5.53
CA VAL A 137 2.41 3.05 -5.14
C VAL A 137 1.19 3.93 -4.90
N ALA A 138 0.09 3.65 -5.61
CA ALA A 138 -1.22 4.16 -5.25
C ALA A 138 -1.90 3.23 -4.25
N VAL A 139 -2.69 3.82 -3.34
CA VAL A 139 -3.39 3.09 -2.29
C VAL A 139 -4.88 3.33 -2.39
N VAL A 140 -5.66 2.25 -2.28
CA VAL A 140 -7.11 2.24 -2.19
C VAL A 140 -7.50 1.69 -0.82
N GLY A 141 -8.16 2.51 -0.01
CA GLY A 141 -8.76 2.06 1.25
C GLY A 141 -10.10 1.39 1.00
N LEU A 142 -10.33 0.20 1.57
CA LEU A 142 -11.58 -0.56 1.46
C LEU A 142 -12.20 -0.65 2.85
N VAL A 143 -13.29 0.07 3.07
CA VAL A 143 -13.94 0.17 4.38
C VAL A 143 -15.26 -0.58 4.33
N ASP A 144 -15.55 -1.40 5.34
CA ASP A 144 -16.85 -2.07 5.44
C ASP A 144 -17.99 -1.03 5.54
N ARG A 145 -19.13 -1.30 4.91
CA ARG A 145 -20.32 -0.44 4.96
C ARG A 145 -20.71 0.03 6.36
N ASN A 146 -20.69 -0.87 7.35
CA ASN A 146 -21.11 -0.53 8.71
C ASN A 146 -20.13 0.47 9.34
N ASP A 147 -18.84 0.30 9.05
CA ASP A 147 -17.79 1.20 9.52
C ASP A 147 -17.80 2.52 8.76
N PHE A 148 -18.08 2.50 7.45
CA PHE A 148 -18.14 3.68 6.60
C PHE A 148 -19.25 4.63 7.05
N ARG A 149 -20.47 4.12 7.25
CA ARG A 149 -21.64 4.91 7.67
C ARG A 149 -21.57 5.41 9.10
N SER A 150 -20.99 4.62 9.99
CA SER A 150 -20.85 4.97 11.41
C SER A 150 -19.60 5.80 11.70
N SER A 151 -18.69 5.93 10.73
CA SER A 151 -17.57 6.84 10.82
C SER A 151 -18.03 8.27 10.57
N THR A 152 -17.76 9.14 11.54
CA THR A 152 -17.76 10.57 11.29
C THR A 152 -16.77 10.83 10.17
N SER A 153 -17.12 11.69 9.20
CA SER A 153 -16.31 12.07 8.02
C SER A 153 -14.80 12.17 8.25
N GLY A 154 -14.37 12.54 9.46
CA GLY A 154 -12.97 12.61 9.89
C GLY A 154 -12.17 11.32 9.74
N ALA A 155 -12.76 10.14 9.88
CA ALA A 155 -12.00 8.89 9.72
C ALA A 155 -11.61 8.69 8.25
N VAL A 156 -12.57 8.78 7.32
CA VAL A 156 -12.34 8.70 5.87
C VAL A 156 -11.35 9.77 5.43
N GLN A 157 -11.50 10.98 5.96
CA GLN A 157 -10.57 12.09 5.73
C GLN A 157 -9.14 11.73 6.17
N LEU A 158 -8.96 11.06 7.31
CA LEU A 158 -7.64 10.61 7.78
C LEU A 158 -6.96 9.69 6.77
N LEU A 159 -7.69 8.75 6.15
CA LEU A 159 -7.09 7.86 5.14
C LEU A 159 -6.61 8.64 3.91
N TYR A 160 -7.36 9.64 3.46
CA TYR A 160 -6.95 10.52 2.37
C TYR A 160 -5.72 11.36 2.74
N GLU A 161 -5.71 11.97 3.93
CA GLU A 161 -4.58 12.78 4.42
C GLU A 161 -3.27 11.98 4.51
N PHE A 162 -3.37 10.69 4.85
CA PHE A 162 -2.21 9.78 4.95
C PHE A 162 -1.82 9.15 3.61
N GLY A 163 -2.56 9.43 2.54
CA GLY A 163 -2.13 9.16 1.18
C GLY A 163 -2.93 8.12 0.40
N CYS A 164 -4.11 7.70 0.87
CA CYS A 164 -5.06 6.98 0.01
C CYS A 164 -5.43 7.85 -1.19
N GLY A 165 -5.32 7.29 -2.40
CA GLY A 165 -5.80 7.94 -3.62
C GLY A 165 -7.32 7.77 -3.81
N PHE A 166 -7.89 6.73 -3.21
CA PHE A 166 -9.32 6.45 -3.21
C PHE A 166 -9.70 5.71 -1.93
N VAL A 167 -10.88 5.98 -1.38
CA VAL A 167 -11.48 5.21 -0.28
C VAL A 167 -12.86 4.76 -0.70
N ALA A 168 -13.10 3.45 -0.67
CA ALA A 168 -14.33 2.82 -1.16
C ALA A 168 -15.13 2.19 -0.02
N GLU A 169 -16.45 2.38 -0.02
CA GLU A 169 -17.37 1.56 0.77
C GLU A 169 -17.47 0.16 0.14
N SER A 170 -16.94 -0.87 0.80
CA SER A 170 -17.10 -2.26 0.35
C SER A 170 -18.45 -2.83 0.77
N PRO A 171 -19.17 -3.57 -0.12
CA PRO A 171 -18.81 -3.89 -1.50
C PRO A 171 -19.33 -2.89 -2.56
N PHE A 172 -20.01 -1.82 -2.15
CA PHE A 172 -20.82 -0.96 -3.01
C PHE A 172 -20.01 -0.09 -3.98
N ASP A 173 -18.89 0.48 -3.53
CA ASP A 173 -18.03 1.37 -4.31
C ASP A 173 -16.88 0.64 -5.02
N ILE A 174 -16.85 -0.70 -4.95
CA ILE A 174 -15.85 -1.51 -5.65
C ILE A 174 -15.81 -1.23 -7.17
N PRO A 175 -16.92 -0.99 -7.90
CA PRO A 175 -16.84 -0.60 -9.31
C PRO A 175 -16.02 0.66 -9.54
N TYR A 176 -16.16 1.67 -8.66
CA TYR A 176 -15.41 2.93 -8.77
C TYR A 176 -13.94 2.75 -8.39
N ALA A 177 -13.67 1.98 -7.33
CA ALA A 177 -12.33 1.57 -6.97
C ALA A 177 -11.63 0.81 -8.10
N ALA A 178 -12.32 -0.12 -8.75
CA ALA A 178 -11.79 -0.90 -9.87
C ALA A 178 -11.44 0.01 -11.07
N ARG A 179 -12.26 1.02 -11.36
CA ARG A 179 -11.96 2.04 -12.39
C ARG A 179 -10.73 2.86 -12.03
N PHE A 180 -10.59 3.27 -10.77
CA PHE A 180 -9.41 3.98 -10.28
C PHE A 180 -8.15 3.13 -10.46
N VAL A 181 -8.17 1.88 -10.00
CA VAL A 181 -7.06 0.92 -10.12
C VAL A 181 -6.68 0.70 -11.58
N THR A 182 -7.67 0.41 -12.44
CA THR A 182 -7.45 0.19 -13.88
C THR A 182 -6.78 1.40 -14.53
N ARG A 183 -7.27 2.61 -14.24
CA ARG A 183 -6.67 3.84 -14.76
C ARG A 183 -5.24 4.02 -14.30
N HIS A 184 -4.95 3.76 -13.02
CA HIS A 184 -3.60 3.90 -12.48
C HIS A 184 -2.62 2.92 -13.13
N LEU A 185 -3.02 1.65 -13.27
CA LEU A 185 -2.19 0.61 -13.89
C LEU A 185 -1.97 0.85 -15.38
N ALA A 186 -2.97 1.38 -16.09
CA ALA A 186 -2.83 1.76 -17.50
C ALA A 186 -1.85 2.93 -17.73
N GLN A 187 -1.61 3.76 -16.69
CA GLN A 187 -0.65 4.87 -16.74
C GLN A 187 0.78 4.45 -16.36
N GLN A 188 0.98 3.24 -15.84
CA GLN A 188 2.31 2.79 -15.51
C GLN A 188 3.10 2.52 -16.79
N PRO A 189 4.41 2.85 -16.81
CA PRO A 189 5.27 2.47 -17.90
C PRO A 189 5.18 0.96 -18.11
N GLN A 190 4.63 0.54 -19.26
CA GLN A 190 4.71 -0.86 -19.63
C GLN A 190 6.18 -1.20 -19.84
N ARG A 191 6.63 -2.34 -19.30
CA ARG A 191 7.97 -2.88 -19.58
C ARG A 191 8.09 -2.98 -21.10
N THR A 192 8.76 -2.00 -21.69
CA THR A 192 9.08 -2.05 -23.10
C THR A 192 10.20 -3.06 -23.20
N ALA A 193 9.98 -4.18 -23.88
CA ALA A 193 11.02 -5.18 -24.10
C ALA A 193 12.28 -4.45 -24.54
N THR A 194 13.37 -4.66 -23.80
CA THR A 194 14.67 -4.07 -24.10
C THR A 194 15.07 -4.45 -25.53
N ILE A 195 15.92 -3.67 -26.18
CA ILE A 195 16.42 -4.01 -27.53
C ILE A 195 16.98 -5.45 -27.53
N ARG A 196 17.67 -5.85 -26.46
CA ARG A 196 18.17 -7.21 -26.29
C ARG A 196 17.05 -8.26 -26.23
N GLU A 197 16.00 -8.02 -25.45
CA GLU A 197 14.84 -8.93 -25.38
C GLU A 197 14.09 -9.00 -26.70
N ARG A 198 13.95 -7.89 -27.43
CA ARG A 198 13.36 -7.88 -28.77
C ARG A 198 14.21 -8.69 -29.75
N ILE A 199 15.51 -8.42 -29.83
CA ILE A 199 16.45 -9.20 -30.65
C ILE A 199 16.37 -10.69 -30.29
N TRP A 200 16.33 -11.03 -29.00
CA TRP A 200 16.20 -12.42 -28.55
C TRP A 200 14.85 -13.07 -28.90
N GLN A 201 13.76 -12.29 -28.92
CA GLN A 201 12.44 -12.76 -29.34
C GLN A 201 12.33 -12.93 -30.87
N ASP A 202 13.03 -12.08 -31.63
CA ASP A 202 13.03 -12.08 -33.10
C ASP A 202 14.02 -13.10 -33.70
N MET A 203 14.79 -13.79 -32.86
CA MET A 203 15.78 -14.76 -33.32
C MET A 203 15.13 -16.07 -33.83
N PRO A 204 15.50 -16.56 -35.03
CA PRO A 204 14.77 -17.60 -35.76
C PRO A 204 14.83 -19.01 -35.14
N TRP A 205 15.70 -19.24 -34.15
CA TRP A 205 15.84 -20.54 -33.50
C TRP A 205 14.77 -20.86 -32.44
N ARG A 206 13.87 -19.93 -32.12
CA ARG A 206 12.69 -20.24 -31.26
C ARG A 206 11.61 -21.05 -31.95
N SER A 207 11.51 -20.93 -33.28
CA SER A 207 10.55 -21.68 -34.12
C SER A 207 11.10 -23.03 -34.58
N ALA A 208 12.36 -23.34 -34.30
CA ALA A 208 12.97 -24.61 -34.64
C ALA A 208 12.96 -25.53 -33.40
N ASP A 209 11.91 -26.35 -33.33
CA ASP A 209 11.78 -27.61 -32.60
C ASP A 209 13.01 -28.15 -31.84
N PHE A 210 13.35 -27.53 -30.71
CA PHE A 210 14.26 -28.16 -29.73
C PHE A 210 13.64 -29.39 -29.04
N ASN A 211 12.33 -29.59 -29.20
CA ASN A 211 11.62 -30.79 -28.73
C ASN A 211 11.73 -31.98 -29.69
N SER A 212 12.36 -31.83 -30.86
CA SER A 212 12.54 -32.93 -31.81
C SER A 212 13.83 -33.75 -31.59
N LEU A 213 14.60 -33.44 -30.53
CA LEU A 213 15.87 -34.10 -30.21
C LEU A 213 15.84 -34.89 -28.87
N GLN A 214 14.65 -35.26 -28.38
CA GLN A 214 14.48 -36.29 -27.34
C GLN A 214 13.94 -37.57 -27.97
#